data_AF-A0A6A7AXF5-F1
#
_entry.id   AF-A0A6A7AXF5-F1
#
_cell.length_a   1.000
_cell.length_b   1.000
_cell.length_c   1.000
_cell.angle_alpha   90.00
_cell.angle_beta   90.00
_cell.angle_gamma   90.00
#
_symmetry.space_group_name_H-M   'P 1'
#
loop_
_entity.id
_entity.type
_entity.pdbx_description
1 polymer ?
#
loop_
_entity_poly.entity_id
_entity_poly.type
_entity_poly.pdbx_seq_one_letter_code
_entity_poly.pdbx_strand_id
1 'polypeptide(L)'
;MEDNAASTTTYGRSKASEIVLSQRMVPKSHFLRLPGESKNEIYACLTDKYHLKSLRRPKRTKSIFIHPRRHRLALLRVCREIHAETALLPFKLNKFHFCSFVGIEVLCVRITEQQRTAIQAVHLNINLWERPNRRYTMDAMIQNGVDTLPSLLPGLRSVNAQVIWRPTPYDGKTQADMGRYSKKLKAWMHGDRGMSGEVIAHYGWKYSGLDVRS
;
A
#
# COMPACT_ATOMS: atom_id res chain seq x y z
N MET A 1 63.02 12.93 -24.35
CA MET A 1 63.77 13.22 -23.10
C MET A 1 62.77 13.81 -22.14
N GLU A 2 62.27 13.00 -21.22
CA GLU A 2 62.09 13.30 -19.80
C GLU A 2 61.30 12.15 -19.19
N ASP A 3 62.06 11.29 -18.51
CA ASP A 3 61.64 10.09 -17.80
C ASP A 3 60.94 10.50 -16.51
N ASN A 4 59.69 10.06 -16.31
CA ASN A 4 58.96 10.26 -15.06
C ASN A 4 58.76 8.90 -14.38
N ALA A 5 59.71 8.55 -13.51
CA ALA A 5 59.73 7.32 -12.73
C ALA A 5 58.75 7.42 -11.54
N ALA A 6 57.57 6.83 -11.69
CA ALA A 6 56.61 6.70 -10.60
C ALA A 6 57.07 5.58 -9.63
N SER A 7 57.38 5.99 -8.40
CA SER A 7 57.80 5.15 -7.29
C SER A 7 56.69 4.21 -6.82
N THR A 8 56.92 2.90 -6.97
CA THR A 8 56.08 1.82 -6.44
C THR A 8 56.29 1.70 -4.93
N THR A 9 55.35 2.23 -4.13
CA THR A 9 55.36 2.08 -2.67
C THR A 9 54.68 0.77 -2.27
N THR A 10 55.49 -0.23 -1.91
CA THR A 10 55.06 -1.54 -1.43
C THR A 10 54.53 -1.43 -0.01
N TYR A 11 53.20 -1.30 0.16
CA TYR A 11 52.55 -1.31 1.46
C TYR A 11 52.58 -2.73 2.05
N GLY A 12 53.27 -2.87 3.19
CA GLY A 12 53.36 -4.10 3.97
C GLY A 12 51.98 -4.60 4.40
N ARG A 13 51.58 -5.75 3.87
CA ARG A 13 50.38 -6.48 4.24
C ARG A 13 50.59 -7.09 5.63
N SER A 14 50.22 -6.33 6.65
CA SER A 14 50.16 -6.80 8.05
C SER A 14 49.34 -8.10 8.11
N LYS A 15 49.87 -9.09 8.83
CA LYS A 15 49.23 -10.39 9.10
C LYS A 15 47.86 -10.11 9.73
N ALA A 16 46.82 -10.22 8.91
CA ALA A 16 45.45 -10.24 9.37
C ALA A 16 45.34 -11.37 10.40
N SER A 17 45.10 -10.99 11.65
CA SER A 17 44.61 -11.86 12.69
C SER A 17 43.41 -12.59 12.13
N GLU A 18 43.60 -13.89 11.89
CA GLU A 18 42.56 -14.83 11.57
C GLU A 18 41.64 -14.91 12.79
N ILE A 19 40.71 -13.97 12.87
CA ILE A 19 39.58 -14.03 13.79
C ILE A 19 38.79 -15.24 13.30
N VAL A 20 39.11 -16.40 13.87
CA VAL A 20 38.30 -17.60 13.84
C VAL A 20 36.98 -17.22 14.52
N LEU A 21 36.07 -16.65 13.73
CA LEU A 21 34.66 -16.53 14.04
C LEU A 21 34.14 -17.95 14.18
N SER A 22 34.37 -18.52 15.37
CA SER A 22 33.60 -19.65 15.90
C SER A 22 32.15 -19.36 15.57
N GLN A 23 31.63 -20.09 14.58
CA GLN A 23 30.22 -20.11 14.23
C GLN A 23 29.50 -20.63 15.47
N ARG A 24 29.18 -19.73 16.41
CA ARG A 24 28.15 -19.98 17.40
C ARG A 24 26.91 -20.30 16.60
N MET A 25 26.58 -21.60 16.51
CA MET A 25 25.35 -22.08 15.91
C MET A 25 24.21 -21.46 16.70
N VAL A 26 23.74 -20.30 16.27
CA VAL A 26 22.51 -19.73 16.78
C VAL A 26 21.45 -20.79 16.50
N PRO A 27 20.73 -21.29 17.53
CA PRO A 27 19.69 -22.27 17.32
C PRO A 27 18.74 -21.74 16.26
N LYS A 28 18.68 -22.39 15.09
CA LYS A 28 17.76 -22.00 14.02
C LYS A 28 16.36 -21.99 14.64
N SER A 29 15.74 -20.81 14.66
CA SER A 29 14.39 -20.59 15.17
C SER A 29 13.47 -21.74 14.73
N HIS A 30 12.70 -22.30 15.66
CA HIS A 30 11.76 -23.39 15.37
C HIS A 30 10.82 -23.04 14.21
N PHE A 31 10.49 -21.75 14.06
CA PHE A 31 9.67 -21.24 12.98
C PHE A 31 10.30 -21.44 11.59
N LEU A 32 11.62 -21.31 11.46
CA LEU A 32 12.32 -21.50 10.18
C LEU A 32 12.38 -22.96 9.74
N ARG A 33 12.17 -23.90 10.66
CA ARG A 33 12.13 -25.35 10.36
C ARG A 33 10.77 -25.82 9.87
N LEU A 34 9.75 -24.96 9.96
CA LEU A 34 8.41 -25.30 9.48
C LEU A 34 8.42 -25.41 7.94
N PRO A 35 7.69 -26.38 7.37
CA PRO A 35 7.40 -26.39 5.94
C PRO A 35 6.72 -25.09 5.50
N GLY A 36 6.93 -24.70 4.25
CA GLY A 36 6.35 -23.46 3.70
C GLY A 36 4.82 -23.40 3.82
N GLU A 37 4.14 -24.54 3.75
CA GLU A 37 2.69 -24.67 3.92
C GLU A 37 2.24 -24.20 5.31
N SER A 38 2.84 -24.74 6.38
CA SER A 38 2.53 -24.33 7.75
C SER A 38 2.87 -22.86 8.01
N LYS A 39 3.96 -22.35 7.41
CA LYS A 39 4.27 -20.92 7.48
C LYS A 39 3.16 -20.09 6.83
N ASN A 40 2.67 -20.49 5.66
CA ASN A 40 1.59 -19.80 4.95
C ASN A 40 0.28 -19.77 5.74
N GLU A 41 -0.08 -20.84 6.44
CA GLU A 41 -1.24 -20.87 7.34
C GLU A 41 -1.09 -19.85 8.48
N ILE A 42 0.09 -19.80 9.12
CA ILE A 42 0.38 -18.81 10.16
C ILE A 42 0.30 -17.39 9.61
N TYR A 43 0.84 -17.17 8.40
CA TYR A 43 0.77 -15.86 7.75
C TYR A 43 -0.67 -15.45 7.42
N ALA A 44 -1.51 -16.38 6.95
CA ALA A 44 -2.92 -16.11 6.66
C ALA A 44 -3.69 -15.64 7.90
N CYS A 45 -3.43 -16.24 9.07
CA CYS A 45 -4.01 -15.84 10.35
C CYS A 45 -3.64 -14.40 10.77
N LEU A 46 -2.55 -13.84 10.24
CA LEU A 46 -2.07 -12.50 10.57
C LEU A 46 -2.62 -11.42 9.62
N THR A 47 -3.19 -11.82 8.49
CA THR A 47 -3.62 -10.94 7.38
C THR A 47 -5.14 -10.87 7.26
N ASP A 48 -5.78 -10.12 8.15
CA ASP A 48 -7.25 -9.97 8.11
C ASP A 48 -7.69 -8.73 7.31
N LYS A 49 -7.19 -7.52 7.66
CA LYS A 49 -7.60 -6.23 7.01
C LYS A 49 -6.53 -5.13 7.09
N TYR A 50 -6.15 -4.50 5.97
CA TYR A 50 -5.24 -3.34 6.02
C TYR A 50 -6.00 -2.04 5.82
N HIS A 51 -6.03 -1.21 6.87
CA HIS A 51 -6.67 0.09 6.86
C HIS A 51 -5.59 1.16 6.79
N LEU A 52 -5.44 1.79 5.61
CA LEU A 52 -4.66 3.01 5.49
C LEU A 52 -5.54 4.19 5.89
N LYS A 53 -5.62 4.45 7.20
CA LYS A 53 -6.29 5.66 7.70
C LYS A 53 -5.45 6.88 7.33
N SER A 54 -6.05 7.74 6.49
CA SER A 54 -5.65 9.10 6.16
C SER A 54 -4.14 9.29 6.05
N LEU A 55 -3.63 9.10 4.83
CA LEU A 55 -2.29 9.54 4.49
C LEU A 55 -2.26 11.08 4.44
N ARG A 56 -2.33 11.76 5.58
CA ARG A 56 -2.06 13.21 5.64
C ARG A 56 -0.64 13.38 5.12
N ARG A 57 -0.48 14.15 4.03
CA ARG A 57 0.84 14.54 3.53
C ARG A 57 1.68 14.97 4.74
N PRO A 58 2.77 14.26 5.08
CA PRO A 58 3.46 14.51 6.32
C PRO A 58 4.06 15.90 6.19
N LYS A 59 3.57 16.86 6.99
CA LYS A 59 4.20 18.19 7.04
C LYS A 59 5.64 18.11 7.54
N ARG A 60 6.06 17.01 8.16
CA ARG A 60 7.44 16.51 8.33
C ARG A 60 7.39 15.18 9.13
N THR A 61 8.00 14.13 8.60
CA THR A 61 8.67 13.01 9.31
C THR A 61 7.95 12.05 10.29
N LYS A 62 6.63 11.85 10.28
CA LYS A 62 6.03 10.70 11.02
C LYS A 62 5.27 9.74 10.12
N SER A 63 5.65 8.46 10.23
CA SER A 63 5.09 7.29 9.55
C SER A 63 3.56 7.31 9.59
N ILE A 64 2.95 7.12 8.43
CA ILE A 64 1.53 7.39 8.17
C ILE A 64 0.68 6.11 8.19
N PHE A 65 1.25 5.01 8.68
CA PHE A 65 0.53 3.76 8.89
C PHE A 65 -0.05 3.75 10.29
N ILE A 66 -1.22 4.40 10.49
CA ILE A 66 -1.96 4.29 11.74
C ILE A 66 -2.76 2.99 11.69
N HIS A 67 -2.10 1.90 12.06
CA HIS A 67 -2.77 0.62 12.28
C HIS A 67 -3.14 0.46 13.76
N PRO A 68 -4.38 0.09 14.11
CA PRO A 68 -4.77 -0.17 15.49
C PRO A 68 -4.02 -1.36 16.12
N ARG A 69 -3.37 -2.22 15.31
CA ARG A 69 -2.49 -3.29 15.79
C ARG A 69 -1.06 -3.01 15.34
N ARG A 70 -0.18 -2.66 16.29
CA ARG A 70 1.21 -2.21 16.12
C ARG A 70 2.14 -3.16 15.34
N HIS A 71 1.69 -4.35 14.94
CA HIS A 71 2.59 -5.45 14.54
C HIS A 71 2.27 -6.15 13.20
N ARG A 72 1.34 -5.66 12.37
CA ARG A 72 0.95 -6.40 11.13
C ARG A 72 2.07 -6.53 10.08
N LEU A 73 3.05 -5.63 10.08
CA LEU A 73 4.28 -5.75 9.28
C LEU A 73 5.52 -6.14 10.11
N ALA A 74 5.35 -6.53 11.37
CA ALA A 74 6.47 -6.92 12.23
C ALA A 74 7.19 -8.16 11.69
N LEU A 75 6.46 -9.06 10.99
CA LEU A 75 7.04 -10.22 10.30
C LEU A 75 8.14 -9.82 9.31
N LEU A 76 7.97 -8.70 8.61
CA LEU A 76 8.96 -8.19 7.66
C LEU A 76 10.26 -7.74 8.36
N ARG A 77 10.25 -7.57 9.68
CA ARG A 77 11.38 -7.06 10.46
C ARG A 77 12.13 -8.14 11.25
N VAL A 78 11.70 -9.41 11.19
CA VAL A 78 12.28 -10.48 12.03
C VAL A 78 13.66 -10.90 11.53
N CYS A 79 13.77 -11.44 10.32
CA CYS A 79 15.03 -11.82 9.69
C CYS A 79 14.94 -11.73 8.16
N ARG A 80 16.10 -11.78 7.48
CA ARG A 80 16.16 -11.66 6.01
C ARG A 80 15.44 -12.79 5.28
N GLU A 81 15.50 -14.02 5.82
CA GLU A 81 14.85 -15.20 5.25
C GLU A 81 13.32 -15.05 5.28
N ILE A 82 12.75 -14.73 6.46
CA ILE A 82 11.31 -14.46 6.59
C ILE A 82 10.90 -13.27 5.73
N HIS A 83 11.71 -12.20 5.68
CA HIS A 83 11.43 -11.06 4.81
C HIS A 83 11.35 -11.49 3.34
N ALA A 84 12.30 -12.28 2.85
CA ALA A 84 12.28 -12.76 1.47
C ALA A 84 11.04 -13.63 1.16
N GLU A 85 10.66 -14.52 2.09
CA GLU A 85 9.47 -15.36 1.94
C GLU A 85 8.16 -14.56 1.99
N THR A 86 8.10 -13.53 2.84
CA THR A 86 6.82 -12.89 3.22
C THR A 86 6.61 -11.50 2.67
N ALA A 87 7.61 -10.87 2.03
CA ALA A 87 7.53 -9.47 1.60
C ALA A 87 6.30 -9.13 0.75
N LEU A 88 5.76 -10.11 0.00
CA LEU A 88 4.59 -9.95 -0.86
C LEU A 88 3.27 -10.39 -0.20
N LEU A 89 3.31 -11.23 0.83
CA LEU A 89 2.09 -11.78 1.44
C LEU A 89 1.16 -10.70 2.00
N PRO A 90 1.65 -9.64 2.69
CA PRO A 90 0.80 -8.54 3.11
C PRO A 90 0.05 -7.87 1.96
N PHE A 91 0.64 -7.81 0.77
CA PHE A 91 0.02 -7.18 -0.40
C PHE A 91 -0.96 -8.12 -1.10
N LYS A 92 -0.60 -9.41 -1.18
CA LYS A 92 -1.39 -10.46 -1.85
C LYS A 92 -2.65 -10.84 -1.09
N LEU A 93 -2.55 -10.99 0.24
CA LEU A 93 -3.63 -11.56 1.05
C LEU A 93 -4.61 -10.51 1.57
N ASN A 94 -4.18 -9.24 1.69
CA ASN A 94 -5.01 -8.24 2.33
C ASN A 94 -5.86 -7.42 1.36
N LYS A 95 -7.01 -6.98 1.87
CA LYS A 95 -7.82 -5.94 1.26
C LYS A 95 -7.34 -4.58 1.75
N PHE A 96 -7.01 -3.70 0.81
CA PHE A 96 -6.52 -2.36 1.11
C PHE A 96 -7.67 -1.36 1.16
N HIS A 97 -7.87 -0.73 2.32
CA HIS A 97 -8.91 0.28 2.48
C HIS A 97 -8.31 1.69 2.36
N PHE A 98 -8.88 2.50 1.45
CA PHE A 98 -8.50 3.91 1.27
C PHE A 98 -9.68 4.82 1.48
N CYS A 99 -9.47 5.91 2.22
CA CYS A 99 -10.47 6.98 2.36
C CYS A 99 -10.29 8.12 1.35
N SER A 100 -9.26 8.07 0.52
CA SER A 100 -8.94 9.10 -0.46
C SER A 100 -8.04 8.58 -1.57
N PHE A 101 -8.14 9.23 -2.73
CA PHE A 101 -7.31 8.98 -3.91
C PHE A 101 -5.81 9.20 -3.65
N VAL A 102 -5.45 10.24 -2.90
CA VAL A 102 -4.05 10.51 -2.53
C VAL A 102 -3.47 9.43 -1.63
N GLY A 103 -4.30 8.71 -0.87
CA GLY A 103 -3.84 7.55 -0.14
C GLY A 103 -3.28 6.46 -1.06
N ILE A 104 -3.91 6.26 -2.22
CA ILE A 104 -3.48 5.29 -3.22
C ILE A 104 -2.14 5.74 -3.84
N GLU A 105 -2.06 6.99 -4.27
CA GLU A 105 -0.85 7.58 -4.87
C GLU A 105 0.35 7.48 -3.92
N VAL A 106 0.18 7.93 -2.67
CA VAL A 106 1.26 7.91 -1.66
C VAL A 106 1.67 6.48 -1.32
N LEU A 107 0.75 5.51 -1.33
CA LEU A 107 1.13 4.11 -1.19
C LEU A 107 1.99 3.66 -2.38
N CYS A 108 1.55 3.93 -3.61
CA CYS A 108 2.25 3.51 -4.82
C CYS A 108 3.67 4.06 -4.93
N VAL A 109 3.92 5.29 -4.45
CA VAL A 109 5.28 5.88 -4.39
C VAL A 109 6.18 5.20 -3.36
N ARG A 110 5.61 4.52 -2.36
CA ARG A 110 6.35 3.93 -1.22
C ARG A 110 6.60 2.44 -1.32
N ILE A 111 6.00 1.76 -2.28
CA ILE A 111 6.09 0.32 -2.43
C ILE A 111 6.71 -0.03 -3.78
N THR A 112 7.33 -1.20 -3.86
CA THR A 112 7.97 -1.65 -5.09
C THR A 112 6.92 -2.02 -6.14
N GLU A 113 7.31 -2.10 -7.41
CA GLU A 113 6.43 -2.57 -8.47
C GLU A 113 5.90 -3.99 -8.21
N GLN A 114 6.76 -4.88 -7.71
CA GLN A 114 6.35 -6.24 -7.33
C GLN A 114 5.27 -6.22 -6.24
N GLN A 115 5.37 -5.32 -5.26
CA GLN A 115 4.35 -5.13 -4.22
C GLN A 115 3.05 -4.55 -4.80
N ARG A 116 3.13 -3.61 -5.76
CA ARG A 116 1.94 -3.08 -6.47
C ARG A 116 1.20 -4.18 -7.23
N THR A 117 1.94 -5.02 -7.96
CA THR A 117 1.39 -6.16 -8.70
C THR A 117 0.85 -7.25 -7.76
N ALA A 118 1.32 -7.31 -6.51
CA ALA A 118 0.77 -8.21 -5.53
C ALA A 118 -0.58 -7.74 -4.96
N ILE A 119 -0.95 -6.46 -5.04
CA ILE A 119 -2.23 -5.97 -4.52
C ILE A 119 -3.38 -6.43 -5.42
N GLN A 120 -4.29 -7.25 -4.87
CA GLN A 120 -5.39 -7.85 -5.64
C GLN A 120 -6.77 -7.25 -5.32
N ALA A 121 -6.95 -6.68 -4.14
CA ALA A 121 -8.25 -6.21 -3.68
C ALA A 121 -8.17 -4.86 -2.96
N VAL A 122 -9.02 -3.93 -3.39
CA VAL A 122 -9.09 -2.57 -2.84
C VAL A 122 -10.52 -2.22 -2.46
N HIS A 123 -10.67 -1.51 -1.34
CA HIS A 123 -11.93 -0.91 -0.91
C HIS A 123 -11.75 0.60 -0.75
N LEU A 124 -12.47 1.38 -1.54
CA LEU A 124 -12.48 2.84 -1.49
C LEU A 124 -13.66 3.31 -0.66
N ASN A 125 -13.43 4.16 0.33
CA ASN A 125 -14.47 4.86 1.08
C ASN A 125 -14.28 6.37 0.89
N ILE A 126 -14.80 6.89 -0.22
CA ILE A 126 -14.55 8.25 -0.67
C ILE A 126 -15.63 9.16 -0.11
N ASN A 127 -15.20 10.20 0.58
CA ASN A 127 -16.09 11.19 1.16
C ASN A 127 -15.99 12.52 0.39
N LEU A 128 -17.08 12.95 -0.24
CA LEU A 128 -17.07 14.08 -1.18
C LEU A 128 -17.45 15.44 -0.55
N TRP A 129 -17.72 15.50 0.76
CA TRP A 129 -18.20 16.73 1.42
C TRP A 129 -17.11 17.68 1.90
N GLU A 130 -15.90 17.18 2.17
CA GLU A 130 -14.76 18.08 2.36
C GLU A 130 -14.50 18.69 0.99
N ARG A 131 -14.80 19.99 0.79
CA ARG A 131 -14.49 20.76 -0.43
C ARG A 131 -13.22 20.18 -1.01
N PRO A 132 -13.29 19.32 -2.05
CA PRO A 132 -12.15 18.48 -2.34
C PRO A 132 -11.11 19.45 -2.81
N ASN A 133 -10.08 19.66 -1.98
CA ASN A 133 -8.91 20.38 -2.43
C ASN A 133 -8.55 19.67 -3.73
N ARG A 134 -8.57 20.41 -4.85
CA ARG A 134 -8.68 19.85 -6.20
C ARG A 134 -7.74 18.65 -6.41
N ARG A 135 -6.60 18.66 -5.73
CA ARG A 135 -5.59 17.60 -5.66
C ARG A 135 -6.07 16.22 -5.14
N TYR A 136 -7.23 16.12 -4.50
CA TYR A 136 -7.74 14.88 -3.90
C TYR A 136 -8.88 14.25 -4.70
N THR A 137 -9.15 14.74 -5.92
CA THR A 137 -10.17 14.16 -6.80
C THR A 137 -9.57 13.13 -7.74
N MET A 138 -10.42 12.21 -8.19
CA MET A 138 -10.13 11.34 -9.33
C MET A 138 -9.71 12.15 -10.56
N ASP A 139 -10.33 13.30 -10.81
CA ASP A 139 -9.98 14.17 -11.94
C ASP A 139 -8.54 14.68 -11.86
N ALA A 140 -8.05 15.00 -10.65
CA ALA A 140 -6.65 15.38 -10.47
C ALA A 140 -5.70 14.20 -10.70
N MET A 141 -6.10 12.97 -10.37
CA MET A 141 -5.28 11.79 -10.71
C MET A 141 -5.18 11.63 -12.23
N ILE A 142 -6.31 11.76 -12.95
CA ILE A 142 -6.34 11.70 -14.41
C ILE A 142 -5.46 12.79 -15.02
N GLN A 143 -5.56 14.03 -14.51
CA GLN A 143 -4.71 15.14 -14.95
C GLN A 143 -3.22 14.90 -14.70
N ASN A 144 -2.87 14.07 -13.71
CA ASN A 144 -1.49 13.66 -13.41
C ASN A 144 -1.06 12.39 -14.19
N GLY A 145 -1.81 11.96 -15.21
CA GLY A 145 -1.47 10.81 -16.05
C GLY A 145 -1.88 9.46 -15.47
N VAL A 146 -2.78 9.43 -14.49
CA VAL A 146 -3.35 8.18 -13.96
C VAL A 146 -4.70 7.92 -14.60
N ASP A 147 -4.67 7.26 -15.74
CA ASP A 147 -5.87 7.02 -16.56
C ASP A 147 -6.88 6.07 -15.90
N THR A 148 -6.40 5.06 -15.17
CA THR A 148 -7.24 4.05 -14.54
C THR A 148 -6.64 3.54 -13.23
N LEU A 149 -7.44 2.94 -12.36
CA LEU A 149 -6.92 2.33 -11.14
C LEU A 149 -5.98 1.12 -11.40
N PRO A 150 -6.24 0.24 -12.39
CA PRO A 150 -5.31 -0.83 -12.75
C PRO A 150 -3.95 -0.37 -13.25
N SER A 151 -3.82 0.84 -13.80
CA SER A 151 -2.49 1.34 -14.19
C SER A 151 -1.62 1.64 -12.96
N LEU A 152 -2.23 1.99 -11.82
CA LEU A 152 -1.53 2.11 -10.54
C LEU A 152 -1.27 0.77 -9.87
N LEU A 153 -2.24 -0.14 -9.95
CA LEU A 153 -2.25 -1.43 -9.27
C LEU A 153 -2.48 -2.55 -10.30
N PRO A 154 -1.43 -2.98 -11.03
CA PRO A 154 -1.58 -3.90 -12.17
C PRO A 154 -2.15 -5.26 -11.79
N GLY A 155 -2.00 -5.67 -10.54
CA GLY A 155 -2.50 -6.94 -9.99
C GLY A 155 -3.94 -6.91 -9.51
N LEU A 156 -4.62 -5.76 -9.60
CA LEU A 156 -5.96 -5.57 -9.06
C LEU A 156 -6.97 -6.47 -9.78
N ARG A 157 -7.80 -7.18 -9.00
CA ARG A 157 -8.85 -8.10 -9.47
C ARG A 157 -10.23 -7.72 -8.97
N SER A 158 -10.30 -7.11 -7.79
CA SER A 158 -11.54 -6.69 -7.16
C SER A 158 -11.40 -5.29 -6.59
N VAL A 159 -12.39 -4.44 -6.88
CA VAL A 159 -12.49 -3.11 -6.29
C VAL A 159 -13.89 -2.88 -5.79
N ASN A 160 -14.04 -2.38 -4.56
CA ASN A 160 -15.33 -1.93 -4.05
C ASN A 160 -15.22 -0.47 -3.69
N ALA A 161 -16.18 0.34 -4.07
CA ALA A 161 -16.19 1.75 -3.73
C ALA A 161 -17.48 2.12 -3.03
N GLN A 162 -17.36 2.69 -1.84
CA GLN A 162 -18.41 3.40 -1.16
C GLN A 162 -18.16 4.90 -1.33
N VAL A 163 -19.07 5.59 -2.00
CA VAL A 163 -19.03 7.03 -2.19
C VAL A 163 -20.08 7.65 -1.30
N ILE A 164 -19.64 8.46 -0.35
CA ILE A 164 -20.53 9.19 0.55
C ILE A 164 -20.59 10.64 0.05
N TRP A 165 -21.79 11.04 -0.35
CA TRP A 165 -22.08 12.39 -0.82
C TRP A 165 -23.02 13.07 0.16
N ARG A 166 -22.55 14.19 0.74
CA ARG A 166 -23.40 15.08 1.55
C ARG A 166 -23.54 16.40 0.80
N PRO A 167 -24.69 16.66 0.15
CA PRO A 167 -24.89 17.93 -0.54
C PRO A 167 -24.83 19.06 0.49
N THR A 168 -24.12 20.11 0.14
CA THR A 168 -24.18 21.37 0.87
C THR A 168 -25.16 22.30 0.14
N PRO A 169 -25.92 23.18 0.84
CA PRO A 169 -26.87 24.08 0.18
C PRO A 169 -26.25 24.97 -0.90
N TYR A 170 -24.93 25.12 -0.89
CA TYR A 170 -24.17 26.05 -1.72
C TYR A 170 -23.44 25.39 -2.90
N ASP A 171 -23.39 24.05 -2.99
CA ASP A 171 -22.65 23.39 -4.06
C ASP A 171 -23.44 23.30 -5.38
N GLY A 172 -24.76 23.51 -5.32
CA GLY A 172 -25.66 23.43 -6.48
C GLY A 172 -25.68 22.05 -7.11
N LYS A 173 -25.10 21.04 -6.47
CA LYS A 173 -24.97 19.72 -7.06
C LYS A 173 -26.17 18.86 -6.76
N THR A 174 -26.57 18.11 -7.77
CA THR A 174 -27.77 17.31 -7.78
C THR A 174 -27.46 15.82 -7.59
N GLN A 175 -28.48 15.02 -7.31
CA GLN A 175 -28.38 13.56 -7.37
C GLN A 175 -27.93 13.07 -8.77
N ALA A 176 -28.25 13.81 -9.83
CA ALA A 176 -27.79 13.50 -11.18
C ALA A 176 -26.26 13.67 -11.33
N ASP A 177 -25.67 14.69 -10.70
CA ASP A 177 -24.21 14.86 -10.64
C ASP A 177 -23.54 13.68 -9.93
N MET A 178 -24.17 13.17 -8.88
CA MET A 178 -23.71 11.97 -8.19
C MET A 178 -23.79 10.70 -9.04
N GLY A 179 -24.86 10.55 -9.83
CA GLY A 179 -24.96 9.49 -10.82
C GLY A 179 -23.84 9.56 -11.87
N ARG A 180 -23.59 10.76 -12.42
CA ARG A 180 -22.49 11.01 -13.36
C ARG A 180 -21.12 10.69 -12.75
N TYR A 181 -20.87 11.17 -11.54
CA TYR A 181 -19.62 10.90 -10.84
C TYR A 181 -19.43 9.41 -10.56
N SER A 182 -20.46 8.71 -10.08
CA SER A 182 -20.40 7.28 -9.78
C SER A 182 -20.13 6.44 -11.03
N LYS A 183 -20.76 6.79 -12.17
CA LYS A 183 -20.49 6.16 -13.47
C LYS A 183 -19.05 6.39 -13.93
N LYS A 184 -18.55 7.62 -13.79
CA LYS A 184 -17.17 7.98 -14.14
C LYS A 184 -16.17 7.25 -13.23
N LEU A 185 -16.43 7.19 -11.93
CA LEU A 185 -15.63 6.45 -10.96
C LEU A 185 -15.59 4.96 -11.30
N LYS A 186 -16.74 4.36 -11.62
CA LYS A 186 -16.80 2.97 -12.06
C LYS A 186 -15.91 2.77 -13.30
N ALA A 187 -16.06 3.59 -14.34
CA ALA A 187 -15.22 3.48 -15.54
C ALA A 187 -13.71 3.58 -15.23
N TRP A 188 -13.29 4.59 -14.46
CA TRP A 188 -11.89 4.76 -14.04
C TRP A 188 -11.35 3.58 -13.23
N MET A 189 -12.20 3.04 -12.36
CA MET A 189 -11.84 1.92 -11.51
C MET A 189 -11.66 0.62 -12.28
N HIS A 190 -12.57 0.28 -13.21
CA HIS A 190 -12.51 -0.99 -13.94
C HIS A 190 -11.52 -0.94 -15.11
N GLY A 191 -11.36 0.23 -15.74
CA GLY A 191 -10.71 0.31 -17.05
C GLY A 191 -11.36 -0.67 -18.04
N ASP A 192 -10.55 -1.26 -18.92
CA ASP A 192 -11.00 -2.27 -19.89
C ASP A 192 -10.90 -3.70 -19.35
N ARG A 193 -10.42 -3.87 -18.11
CA ARG A 193 -10.27 -5.18 -17.48
C ARG A 193 -11.59 -5.49 -16.78
N GLY A 194 -12.23 -6.60 -17.12
CA GLY A 194 -13.49 -7.08 -16.51
C GLY A 194 -13.37 -7.40 -15.01
N MET A 195 -13.00 -6.41 -14.21
CA MET A 195 -12.80 -6.52 -12.77
C MET A 195 -14.14 -6.62 -12.07
N SER A 196 -14.17 -7.38 -10.98
CA SER A 196 -15.34 -7.46 -10.11
C SER A 196 -15.40 -6.23 -9.20
N GLY A 197 -16.59 -5.66 -9.02
CA GLY A 197 -16.72 -4.49 -8.16
C GLY A 197 -18.03 -3.74 -8.25
N GLU A 198 -18.37 -3.08 -7.15
CA GLU A 198 -19.55 -2.23 -7.04
C GLU A 198 -19.18 -0.82 -6.58
N VAL A 199 -19.91 0.16 -7.12
CA VAL A 199 -19.91 1.53 -6.62
C VAL A 199 -21.23 1.73 -5.88
N ILE A 200 -21.18 1.78 -4.56
CA ILE A 200 -22.32 2.10 -3.71
C ILE A 200 -22.26 3.58 -3.40
N ALA A 201 -23.23 4.32 -3.88
CA ALA A 201 -23.28 5.76 -3.74
C ALA A 201 -24.39 6.13 -2.74
N HIS A 202 -24.01 6.76 -1.63
CA HIS A 202 -24.94 7.22 -0.60
C HIS A 202 -25.18 8.73 -0.71
N TYR A 203 -26.45 9.10 -0.91
CA TYR A 203 -26.89 10.49 -0.94
C TYR A 203 -27.54 10.85 0.40
N GLY A 204 -27.07 11.93 1.03
CA GLY A 204 -27.71 12.52 2.21
C GLY A 204 -27.07 12.14 3.54
N TRP A 205 -27.73 12.56 4.63
CA TRP A 205 -27.26 12.46 6.01
C TRP A 205 -27.54 11.10 6.66
N LYS A 206 -27.56 10.01 5.89
CA LYS A 206 -27.65 8.68 6.52
C LYS A 206 -26.37 8.47 7.34
N TYR A 207 -26.49 8.62 8.66
CA TYR A 207 -25.57 8.01 9.60
C TYR A 207 -25.59 6.52 9.28
N SER A 208 -24.57 6.05 8.56
CA SER A 208 -24.29 4.64 8.55
C SER A 208 -24.03 4.28 9.99
N GLY A 209 -25.00 3.64 10.65
CA GLY A 209 -24.81 2.86 11.87
C GLY A 209 -23.91 1.66 11.57
N LEU A 210 -22.78 1.89 10.92
CA LEU A 210 -21.61 1.02 10.97
C LEU A 210 -21.13 1.12 12.41
N ASP A 211 -21.81 0.37 13.26
CA ASP A 211 -21.40 0.02 14.60
C ASP A 211 -20.02 -0.62 14.43
N VAL A 212 -18.97 0.17 14.65
CA VAL A 212 -17.60 -0.32 14.71
C VAL A 212 -17.46 -1.03 16.07
N ARG A 213 -18.18 -2.14 16.23
CA ARG A 213 -17.85 -3.10 17.28
C ARG A 213 -16.56 -3.79 16.83
N SER A 214 -15.50 -3.38 17.52
CA SER A 214 -14.12 -3.87 17.43
C SER A 214 -13.98 -5.35 17.76
#